data_AF-A0A1F8XAW7-F1
#
_entry.id   AF-A0A1F8XAW7-F1
#
_cell.length_a   1.000
_cell.length_b   1.000
_cell.length_c   1.000
_cell.angle_alpha   90.00
_cell.angle_beta   90.00
_cell.angle_gamma   90.00
#
_symmetry.space_group_name_H-M   'P 1'
#
loop_
_entity.id
_entity.type
_entity.pdbx_description
1 polymer ?
#
loop_
_entity_poly.entity_id
_entity_poly.type
_entity_poly.pdbx_seq_one_letter_code
_entity_poly.pdbx_strand_id
1 'polypeptide(L)'
;MEDSKVKVVAIIQCDFAKERCSGFCCVNSFSKRIDAFAGYPKDAEIMAVPFNCGGCPGRRISRSVAHLVKRAKKKAEIEKDEIVFHLSSCMVTDNGHYPPCPHLDYIEKILMRKGVRYKKGSYRSKTATARRQAGVYEPFEF
;
A
#
# COMPACT_ATOMS: atom_id res chain seq x y z
N MET A 1 -20.86 0.87 3.10
CA MET A 1 -19.60 0.96 2.31
C MET A 1 -18.54 0.12 3.02
N GLU A 2 -17.86 -0.78 2.32
CA GLU A 2 -16.97 -1.79 2.92
C GLU A 2 -15.76 -1.21 3.68
N ASP A 3 -15.43 0.06 3.43
CA ASP A 3 -14.32 0.78 4.04
C ASP A 3 -14.70 1.55 5.32
N SER A 4 -15.99 1.62 5.69
CA SER A 4 -16.43 2.38 6.88
C SER A 4 -16.04 1.72 8.20
N LYS A 5 -15.63 0.45 8.17
CA LYS A 5 -15.17 -0.33 9.33
C LYS A 5 -13.64 -0.41 9.43
N VAL A 6 -12.91 0.21 8.50
CA VAL A 6 -11.45 0.11 8.47
C VAL A 6 -10.85 0.94 9.60
N LYS A 7 -10.05 0.30 10.44
CA LYS A 7 -9.30 0.95 11.54
C LYS A 7 -7.80 1.05 11.26
N VAL A 8 -7.27 0.22 10.37
CA VAL A 8 -5.85 0.24 9.97
C VAL A 8 -5.70 0.20 8.46
N VAL A 9 -4.89 1.10 7.94
CA VAL A 9 -4.37 1.06 6.58
C VAL A 9 -2.87 0.78 6.62
N ALA A 10 -2.50 -0.42 6.20
CA ALA A 10 -1.12 -0.87 6.13
C ALA A 10 -0.52 -0.50 4.77
N ILE A 11 0.51 0.33 4.73
CA ILE A 11 1.10 0.81 3.47
C ILE A 11 2.38 0.04 3.20
N ILE A 12 2.33 -0.90 2.25
CA ILE A 12 3.46 -1.74 1.84
C ILE A 12 4.26 -1.01 0.76
N GLN A 13 5.57 -0.86 0.99
CA GLN A 13 6.47 -0.12 0.11
C GLN A 13 7.60 -1.02 -0.42
N CYS A 14 8.13 -0.71 -1.61
CA CYS A 14 9.33 -1.39 -2.11
C CYS A 14 10.54 -1.07 -1.22
N ASP A 15 11.35 -2.08 -0.92
CA ASP A 15 12.54 -1.97 -0.07
C ASP A 15 13.62 -1.08 -0.71
N PHE A 16 13.96 -1.32 -1.99
CA PHE A 16 14.90 -0.49 -2.75
C PHE A 16 14.41 0.95 -2.90
N ALA A 17 13.11 1.14 -3.12
CA ALA A 17 12.53 2.49 -3.17
C ALA A 17 12.77 3.24 -1.86
N LYS A 18 12.69 2.55 -0.72
CA LYS A 18 12.81 3.10 0.63
C LYS A 18 14.25 3.45 1.02
N GLU A 19 15.25 3.03 0.26
CA GLU A 19 16.64 3.49 0.45
C GLU A 19 16.76 5.01 0.27
N ARG A 20 16.02 5.59 -0.69
CA ARG A 20 15.91 7.04 -0.86
C ARG A 20 14.58 7.64 -0.39
N CYS A 21 13.50 6.87 -0.46
CA CYS A 21 12.15 7.37 -0.21
C CYS A 21 11.86 7.35 1.29
N SER A 22 11.53 8.52 1.87
CA SER A 22 11.07 8.60 3.25
C SER A 22 9.70 7.94 3.45
N GLY A 23 8.88 7.85 2.40
CA GLY A 23 7.49 7.40 2.46
C GLY A 23 6.50 8.53 2.75
N PHE A 24 7.01 9.77 2.87
CA PHE A 24 6.21 10.97 3.18
C PHE A 24 4.98 11.12 2.29
N CYS A 25 5.12 11.04 0.96
CA CYS A 25 3.99 11.25 0.05
C CYS A 25 2.88 10.22 0.26
N CYS A 26 3.22 8.97 0.56
CA CYS A 26 2.19 7.93 0.81
C CYS A 26 1.40 8.26 2.08
N VAL A 27 2.08 8.64 3.17
CA VAL A 27 1.44 8.99 4.44
C VAL A 27 0.68 10.30 4.34
N ASN A 28 1.19 11.29 3.60
CA ASN A 28 0.51 12.55 3.35
C ASN A 28 -0.77 12.35 2.51
N SER A 29 -0.73 11.50 1.46
CA SER A 29 -1.94 11.15 0.70
C SER A 29 -2.98 10.44 1.56
N PHE A 30 -2.54 9.55 2.45
CA PHE A 30 -3.42 8.92 3.42
C PHE A 30 -4.04 9.95 4.37
N SER A 31 -3.22 10.79 5.00
CA SER A 31 -3.66 11.83 5.95
C SER A 31 -4.69 12.77 5.33
N LYS A 32 -4.48 13.19 4.07
CA LYS A 32 -5.42 14.04 3.34
C LYS A 32 -6.61 13.29 2.71
N ARG A 33 -6.62 11.95 2.79
CA ARG A 33 -7.61 11.06 2.13
C ARG A 33 -7.77 11.39 0.65
N ILE A 34 -6.65 11.41 -0.06
CA ILE A 34 -6.57 11.65 -1.52
C ILE A 34 -5.95 10.44 -2.23
N ASP A 35 -5.93 10.49 -3.56
CA ASP A 35 -5.38 9.44 -4.42
C ASP A 35 -6.04 8.07 -4.12
N ALA A 36 -5.25 7.01 -3.93
CA ALA A 36 -5.76 5.68 -3.60
C ALA A 36 -6.47 5.59 -2.23
N PHE A 37 -6.48 6.67 -1.45
CA PHE A 37 -7.13 6.73 -0.14
C PHE A 37 -8.43 7.55 -0.14
N ALA A 38 -8.92 8.01 -1.31
CA ALA A 38 -10.11 8.85 -1.42
C ALA A 38 -11.41 8.18 -0.93
N GLY A 39 -11.47 6.83 -0.95
CA GLY A 39 -12.63 6.08 -0.47
C GLY A 39 -12.73 5.94 1.06
N TYR A 40 -11.69 6.31 1.81
CA TYR A 40 -11.72 6.24 3.28
C TYR A 40 -12.36 7.49 3.89
N PRO A 41 -13.19 7.36 4.95
CA PRO A 41 -13.80 8.51 5.60
C PRO A 41 -12.75 9.48 6.16
N LYS A 42 -13.00 10.79 6.01
CA LYS A 42 -12.11 11.85 6.51
C LYS A 42 -12.15 11.98 8.03
N ASP A 43 -13.32 11.81 8.62
CA ASP A 43 -13.53 11.98 10.06
C ASP A 43 -13.29 10.70 10.86
N ALA A 44 -12.97 9.58 10.19
CA ALA A 44 -12.65 8.32 10.86
C ALA A 44 -11.19 8.31 11.34
N GLU A 45 -11.02 7.92 12.61
CA GLU A 45 -9.72 7.60 13.19
C GLU A 45 -9.21 6.27 12.59
N ILE A 46 -8.29 6.39 11.63
CA ILE A 46 -7.66 5.24 10.96
C ILE A 46 -6.15 5.36 11.14
N MET A 47 -5.54 4.30 11.65
CA MET A 47 -4.09 4.22 11.81
C MET A 47 -3.41 3.86 10.50
N ALA A 48 -2.40 4.64 10.08
CA ALA A 48 -1.51 4.25 9.00
C ALA A 48 -0.29 3.51 9.54
N VAL A 49 -0.02 2.31 9.00
CA VAL A 49 1.17 1.52 9.37
C VAL A 49 2.03 1.27 8.12
N PRO A 50 3.04 2.10 7.85
CA PRO A 50 3.95 1.89 6.73
C PRO A 50 5.00 0.81 7.05
N PHE A 51 5.28 -0.07 6.11
CA PHE A 51 6.44 -0.98 6.15
C PHE A 51 6.86 -1.38 4.75
N ASN A 52 8.08 -1.90 4.60
CA ASN A 52 8.60 -2.29 3.29
C ASN A 52 8.54 -3.82 3.05
N CYS A 53 8.67 -4.23 1.78
CA CYS A 53 8.59 -5.62 1.35
C CYS A 53 9.80 -6.47 1.78
N GLY A 54 10.87 -5.85 2.30
CA GLY A 54 12.07 -6.51 2.82
C GLY A 54 12.95 -7.16 1.76
N GLY A 55 13.09 -6.52 0.60
CA GLY A 55 13.93 -6.94 -0.51
C GLY A 55 13.24 -7.92 -1.47
N CYS A 56 13.94 -8.26 -2.55
CA CYS A 56 13.45 -9.18 -3.58
C CYS A 56 13.54 -10.65 -3.09
N PRO A 57 12.48 -11.49 -3.22
CA PRO A 57 11.22 -11.29 -3.96
C PRO A 57 10.03 -10.86 -3.06
N GLY A 58 10.26 -10.24 -1.91
CA GLY A 58 9.19 -9.73 -1.04
C GLY A 58 8.76 -10.69 0.09
N ARG A 59 9.58 -11.70 0.43
CA ARG A 59 9.23 -12.74 1.42
C ARG A 59 8.97 -12.18 2.83
N ARG A 60 9.46 -10.99 3.16
CA ARG A 60 9.18 -10.34 4.46
C ARG A 60 7.69 -10.05 4.65
N ILE A 61 6.93 -9.87 3.56
CA ILE A 61 5.49 -9.55 3.63
C ILE A 61 4.72 -10.60 4.44
N SER A 62 4.99 -11.89 4.26
CA SER A 62 4.30 -12.97 4.99
C SER A 62 4.39 -12.82 6.52
N ARG A 63 5.59 -12.50 7.03
CA ARG A 63 5.84 -12.30 8.47
C ARG A 63 5.36 -10.94 8.96
N SER A 64 5.52 -9.88 8.18
CA SER A 64 5.05 -8.54 8.55
C SER A 64 3.53 -8.48 8.65
N VAL A 65 2.81 -9.07 7.70
CA VAL A 65 1.34 -9.16 7.70
C VAL A 65 0.86 -9.97 8.91
N ALA A 66 1.43 -11.16 9.14
CA ALA A 66 1.07 -11.99 10.29
C ALA A 66 1.35 -11.29 11.62
N HIS A 67 2.49 -10.58 11.71
CA HIS A 67 2.83 -9.78 12.88
C HIS A 67 1.84 -8.63 13.10
N LEU A 68 1.51 -7.86 12.05
CA LEU A 68 0.58 -6.73 12.14
C LEU A 68 -0.79 -7.20 12.63
N VAL A 69 -1.38 -8.21 11.97
CA VAL A 69 -2.69 -8.76 12.37
C VAL A 69 -2.67 -9.23 13.83
N LYS A 70 -1.64 -9.97 14.24
CA LYS A 70 -1.50 -10.45 15.62
C LYS A 70 -1.38 -9.31 16.63
N ARG A 71 -0.61 -8.26 16.31
CA ARG A 71 -0.41 -7.11 17.21
C ARG A 71 -1.65 -6.23 17.27
N ALA A 72 -2.29 -5.96 16.14
CA ALA A 72 -3.52 -5.18 16.04
C ALA A 72 -4.61 -5.79 16.93
N LYS A 73 -4.85 -7.10 16.82
CA LYS A 73 -5.79 -7.82 17.68
C LYS A 73 -5.40 -7.75 19.16
N LYS A 74 -4.14 -8.07 19.50
CA LYS A 74 -3.69 -8.16 20.90
C LYS A 74 -3.59 -6.81 21.61
N LYS A 75 -3.34 -5.72 20.89
CA LYS A 75 -3.00 -4.41 21.48
C LYS A 75 -4.03 -3.32 21.23
N ALA A 76 -4.93 -3.50 20.27
CA ALA A 76 -5.91 -2.50 19.90
C ALA A 76 -7.30 -3.09 19.61
N GLU A 77 -7.50 -4.41 19.83
CA GLU A 77 -8.78 -5.10 19.57
C GLU A 77 -9.28 -4.91 18.13
N ILE A 78 -8.33 -4.75 17.19
CA ILE A 78 -8.60 -4.59 15.77
C ILE A 78 -8.55 -5.97 15.11
N GLU A 79 -9.67 -6.38 14.54
CA GLU A 79 -9.78 -7.65 13.84
C GLU A 79 -9.17 -7.59 12.44
N LYS A 80 -8.86 -8.77 11.89
CA LYS A 80 -8.16 -8.90 10.61
C LYS A 80 -8.90 -8.22 9.45
N ASP A 81 -10.23 -8.27 9.46
CA ASP A 81 -11.11 -7.66 8.47
C ASP A 81 -11.16 -6.14 8.59
N GLU A 82 -10.82 -5.55 9.74
CA GLU A 82 -10.72 -4.10 9.93
C GLU A 82 -9.39 -3.50 9.42
N ILE A 83 -8.52 -4.33 8.82
CA ILE A 83 -7.22 -3.94 8.26
C ILE A 83 -7.26 -4.05 6.73
N VAL A 84 -6.80 -3.00 6.03
CA VAL A 84 -6.58 -3.03 4.58
C VAL A 84 -5.12 -2.76 4.26
N PHE A 85 -4.53 -3.62 3.43
CA PHE A 85 -3.15 -3.47 2.96
C PHE A 85 -3.10 -2.76 1.61
N HIS A 86 -2.33 -1.69 1.48
CA HIS A 86 -2.08 -0.98 0.23
C HIS A 86 -0.71 -1.34 -0.32
N LEU A 87 -0.66 -1.90 -1.53
CA LEU A 87 0.57 -2.04 -2.31
C LEU A 87 0.88 -0.69 -2.96
N SER A 88 1.91 0.01 -2.46
CA SER A 88 2.18 1.40 -2.83
C SER A 88 2.46 1.59 -4.32
N SER A 89 2.32 2.84 -4.81
CA SER A 89 2.61 3.19 -6.20
C SER A 89 4.01 2.80 -6.68
N CYS A 90 5.01 2.78 -5.79
CA CYS A 90 6.36 2.28 -6.12
C CYS A 90 6.45 0.77 -6.39
N MET A 91 5.40 0.01 -6.14
CA MET A 91 5.34 -1.43 -6.42
C MET A 91 4.46 -1.73 -7.63
N VAL A 92 3.42 -0.93 -7.87
CA VAL A 92 2.33 -1.28 -8.81
C VAL A 92 2.27 -0.40 -10.06
N THR A 93 3.05 0.68 -10.13
CA THR A 93 3.01 1.60 -11.27
C THR A 93 4.40 1.95 -11.78
N ASP A 94 4.51 2.27 -13.06
CA ASP A 94 5.70 2.92 -13.61
C ASP A 94 6.01 4.24 -12.92
N ASN A 95 7.29 4.46 -12.68
CA ASN A 95 7.82 5.65 -12.08
C ASN A 95 9.21 5.97 -12.63
N GLY A 96 9.68 7.19 -12.39
CA GLY A 96 10.87 7.75 -13.05
C GLY A 96 12.19 7.00 -12.81
N HIS A 97 12.22 5.99 -11.94
CA HIS A 97 13.45 5.30 -11.55
C HIS A 97 13.43 3.81 -11.87
N TYR A 98 12.26 3.18 -11.98
CA TYR A 98 12.11 1.75 -12.23
C TYR A 98 10.69 1.46 -12.73
N PRO A 99 10.49 0.36 -13.46
CA PRO A 99 9.14 -0.15 -13.80
C PRO A 99 8.43 -0.74 -12.55
N PRO A 100 7.16 -1.17 -12.66
CA PRO A 100 6.47 -1.91 -11.61
C PRO A 100 7.28 -3.11 -11.09
N CYS A 101 6.98 -3.53 -9.85
CA CYS A 101 7.70 -4.64 -9.23
C CYS A 101 7.51 -5.94 -10.04
N PRO A 102 8.60 -6.60 -10.48
CA PRO A 102 8.49 -7.85 -11.25
C PRO A 102 7.97 -9.03 -10.41
N HIS A 103 7.87 -8.88 -9.09
CA HIS A 103 7.38 -9.89 -8.16
C HIS A 103 6.00 -9.54 -7.57
N LEU A 104 5.27 -8.61 -8.19
CA LEU A 104 3.96 -8.18 -7.70
C LEU A 104 3.01 -9.37 -7.52
N ASP A 105 2.87 -10.23 -8.52
CA ASP A 105 2.01 -11.42 -8.45
C ASP A 105 2.39 -12.37 -7.31
N TYR A 106 3.69 -12.52 -7.05
CA TYR A 106 4.18 -13.34 -5.94
C TYR A 106 3.78 -12.75 -4.59
N ILE A 107 3.88 -11.42 -4.46
CA ILE A 107 3.47 -10.68 -3.27
C ILE A 107 1.96 -10.78 -3.05
N GLU A 108 1.16 -10.63 -4.10
CA GLU A 108 -0.29 -10.78 -4.04
C GLU A 108 -0.70 -12.19 -3.61
N LYS A 109 -0.02 -13.22 -4.14
CA LYS A 109 -0.21 -14.61 -3.70
C LYS A 109 0.05 -14.79 -2.20
N ILE A 110 1.03 -14.09 -1.63
CA ILE A 110 1.27 -14.12 -0.18
C ILE A 110 0.08 -13.50 0.56
N LEU A 111 -0.41 -12.33 0.15
CA LEU A 111 -1.54 -11.65 0.78
C LEU A 111 -2.82 -12.49 0.70
N MET A 112 -3.11 -13.05 -0.48
CA MET A 112 -4.24 -13.96 -0.69
C MET A 112 -4.16 -15.19 0.22
N ARG A 113 -3.00 -15.85 0.33
CA ARG A 113 -2.80 -16.99 1.24
C ARG A 113 -2.93 -16.63 2.72
N LYS A 114 -2.69 -15.37 3.09
CA LYS A 114 -2.94 -14.86 4.45
C LYS A 114 -4.42 -14.51 4.68
N GLY A 115 -5.24 -14.48 3.62
CA GLY A 115 -6.65 -14.12 3.69
C GLY A 115 -6.86 -12.73 4.28
N VAL A 116 -6.08 -11.75 3.81
CA VAL A 116 -6.18 -10.33 4.19
C VAL A 116 -6.70 -9.50 3.01
N ARG A 117 -7.41 -8.41 3.30
CA ARG A 117 -7.87 -7.46 2.28
C ARG A 117 -6.71 -6.59 1.82
N TYR A 118 -6.58 -6.38 0.51
CA TYR A 118 -5.58 -5.48 -0.03
C TYR A 118 -6.09 -4.70 -1.25
N LYS A 119 -5.49 -3.53 -1.49
CA LYS A 119 -5.73 -2.64 -2.62
C LYS A 119 -4.40 -2.23 -3.25
N LYS A 120 -4.42 -1.81 -4.51
CA LYS A 120 -3.24 -1.29 -5.20
C LYS A 120 -3.24 0.24 -5.15
N GLY A 121 -2.05 0.81 -5.03
CA GLY A 121 -1.84 2.25 -5.07
C GLY A 121 -1.71 2.91 -3.70
N SER A 122 -1.09 4.10 -3.75
CA SER A 122 -0.98 5.01 -2.61
C SER A 122 -0.99 6.45 -3.12
N TYR A 123 0.19 7.04 -3.34
CA TYR A 123 0.36 8.41 -3.84
C TYR A 123 0.31 8.50 -5.38
N ARG A 124 -0.43 9.47 -5.92
CA ARG A 124 -0.47 9.83 -7.35
C ARG A 124 0.56 10.91 -7.69
N SER A 125 1.68 10.53 -8.32
CA SER A 125 2.65 11.52 -8.82
C SER A 125 2.08 12.27 -10.04
N LYS A 126 2.11 13.61 -10.00
CA LYS A 126 1.75 14.47 -11.14
C LYS A 126 2.61 14.17 -12.38
N THR A 127 3.92 14.06 -12.20
CA THR A 127 4.87 13.74 -13.29
C THR A 127 4.60 12.37 -13.89
N ALA A 128 4.40 11.33 -13.06
CA ALA A 128 4.06 10.01 -13.58
C ALA A 128 2.71 9.99 -14.28
N THR A 129 1.74 10.79 -13.80
CA THR A 129 0.42 10.93 -14.43
C THR A 129 0.53 11.57 -15.81
N ALA A 130 1.30 12.65 -15.96
CA ALA A 130 1.55 13.27 -17.26
C ALA A 130 2.24 12.29 -18.24
N ARG A 131 3.19 11.48 -17.76
CA ARG A 131 3.83 10.44 -18.59
C ARG A 131 2.86 9.34 -19.04
N ARG A 132 1.90 8.94 -18.20
CA ARG A 132 0.82 8.02 -18.60
C ARG A 132 -0.11 8.63 -19.64
N GLN A 133 -0.49 9.90 -19.45
CA GLN A 133 -1.32 10.62 -20.42
C GLN A 133 -0.63 10.78 -21.79
N ALA A 134 0.71 10.90 -21.79
CA ALA A 134 1.52 10.92 -23.00
C ALA A 134 1.79 9.53 -23.60
N GLY A 135 1.26 8.44 -23.02
CA GLY A 135 1.47 7.07 -23.50
C GLY A 135 2.87 6.50 -23.24
N VAL A 136 3.69 7.17 -22.42
CA VAL A 136 5.05 6.72 -22.08
C VAL A 136 5.03 5.63 -21.00
N TYR A 137 4.04 5.68 -20.11
CA TYR A 137 3.85 4.72 -19.01
C TYR A 137 2.51 4.01 -19.14
N GLU A 138 2.45 2.78 -18.63
CA GLU A 138 1.23 1.99 -18.65
C GLU A 138 0.09 2.69 -17.89
N PRO A 139 -1.16 2.62 -18.41
CA PRO A 139 -2.33 3.10 -17.71
C PRO A 139 -2.47 2.45 -16.33
N PHE A 140 -2.90 3.25 -15.35
CA PHE A 140 -3.16 2.75 -14.00
C PHE A 140 -4.24 3.57 -13.30
N GLU A 141 -5.25 2.88 -12.79
CA GLU A 141 -6.34 3.45 -12.00
C GLU A 141 -6.27 2.99 -10.55
N PHE A 142 -6.65 3.89 -9.63
CA PHE A 142 -6.66 3.62 -8.18
C PHE A 142 -8.05 3.18 -7.74
#